data_AF-A0A5C6RU17-F1
#
_entry.id   AF-A0A5C6RU17-F1
#
_cell.length_a   1.000
_cell.length_b   1.000
_cell.length_c   1.000
_cell.angle_alpha   90.00
_cell.angle_beta   90.00
_cell.angle_gamma   90.00
#
_symmetry.space_group_name_H-M   'P 1'
#
loop_
_entity.id
_entity.type
_entity.pdbx_description
1 polymer ?
#
loop_
_entity_poly.entity_id
_entity_poly.type
_entity_poly.pdbx_seq_one_letter_code
_entity_poly.pdbx_strand_id
1 'polypeptide(L)'
;MPQSKNLLLAFSCLLSLSLPSCSTSPCQPDKERFLHAYYELLDEAKQADLPVSDPAWGKYDERFRAYVEECYEVHEPAMSRRERRKFWSRSLSYYYQRYGDGVAKELKGSSRTSKRMKEAVEALWDSPEAAFDDALRGARNDWRELKSKMKEVFE
;
A
#
# COMPACT_ATOMS: atom_id res chain seq x y z
N MET A 1 39.11 57.34 33.79
CA MET A 1 39.51 56.11 33.06
C MET A 1 38.57 54.97 33.46
N PRO A 2 37.54 54.63 32.66
CA PRO A 2 36.83 53.38 32.80
C PRO A 2 37.37 52.36 31.79
N GLN A 3 37.83 51.20 32.28
CA GLN A 3 38.24 50.09 31.43
C GLN A 3 36.98 49.41 30.87
N SER A 4 36.80 49.50 29.56
CA SER A 4 35.90 48.65 28.80
C SER A 4 36.45 47.22 28.78
N LYS A 5 35.72 46.31 29.42
CA LYS A 5 35.95 44.87 29.27
C LYS A 5 34.67 44.23 28.81
N ASN A 6 34.82 43.27 27.89
CA ASN A 6 33.84 42.28 27.45
C ASN A 6 33.05 42.66 26.19
N LEU A 7 33.80 43.04 25.15
CA LEU A 7 33.40 42.90 23.75
C LEU A 7 33.74 41.48 23.27
N LEU A 8 33.13 40.43 23.84
CA LEU A 8 33.35 39.03 23.45
C LEU A 8 32.16 38.15 23.91
N LEU A 9 30.97 38.38 23.35
CA LEU A 9 29.80 37.48 23.55
C LEU A 9 28.95 37.42 22.27
N ALA A 10 29.62 37.20 21.13
CA ALA A 10 28.99 37.03 19.83
C ALA A 10 29.50 35.74 19.16
N PHE A 11 29.38 34.57 19.81
CA PHE A 11 29.77 33.30 19.18
C PHE A 11 29.23 32.06 19.94
N SER A 12 27.93 31.95 20.23
CA SER A 12 27.37 30.67 20.70
C SER A 12 25.84 30.62 20.67
N CYS A 13 25.23 30.69 19.49
CA CYS A 13 23.80 30.34 19.32
C CYS A 13 23.45 29.95 17.87
N LEU A 14 24.36 29.24 17.21
CA LEU A 14 24.11 28.56 15.93
C LEU A 14 24.27 27.04 16.13
N LEU A 15 23.70 26.50 17.21
CA LEU A 15 23.38 25.08 17.26
C LEU A 15 22.15 24.90 16.37
N SER A 16 22.43 24.63 15.11
CA SER A 16 21.53 24.18 14.07
C SER A 16 20.52 23.20 14.66
N LEU A 17 19.25 23.63 14.77
CA LEU A 17 18.11 22.74 14.84
C LEU A 17 18.03 21.98 13.50
N SER A 18 18.90 21.00 13.30
CA SER A 18 18.62 19.89 12.40
C SER A 18 17.59 19.02 13.10
N LEU A 19 16.33 19.42 13.05
CA LEU A 19 15.24 18.47 13.23
C LEU A 19 15.48 17.38 12.19
N PRO A 20 15.67 16.10 12.57
CA PRO A 20 15.50 15.05 11.58
C PRO A 20 14.07 15.25 11.10
N SER A 21 13.88 15.53 9.81
CA SER A 21 12.58 15.31 9.19
C SER A 21 12.25 13.85 9.49
N CYS A 22 11.44 13.61 10.52
CA CYS A 22 10.81 12.32 10.74
C CYS A 22 9.88 12.14 9.56
N SER A 23 10.41 11.66 8.43
CA SER A 23 9.57 10.92 7.51
C SER A 23 9.19 9.67 8.29
N THR A 24 8.00 9.69 8.87
CA THR A 24 7.41 8.48 9.42
C THR A 24 7.35 7.52 8.25
N SER A 25 8.24 6.52 8.25
CA SER A 25 8.33 5.55 7.16
C SER A 25 6.93 4.98 6.91
N PRO A 26 6.47 4.91 5.64
CA PRO A 26 5.15 4.37 5.32
C PRO A 26 4.99 2.95 5.87
N CYS A 27 6.10 2.25 6.12
CA CYS A 27 6.08 0.85 6.50
C CYS A 27 5.62 0.58 7.92
N GLN A 28 5.51 1.59 8.81
CA GLN A 28 5.19 1.38 10.23
C GLN A 28 6.22 0.45 10.94
N PRO A 29 6.36 0.50 12.27
CA PRO A 29 7.38 -0.27 12.96
C PRO A 29 7.07 -1.78 13.07
N ASP A 30 5.79 -2.16 13.02
CA ASP A 30 5.35 -3.54 13.21
C ASP A 30 4.27 -3.95 12.20
N LYS A 31 4.13 -5.27 11.99
CA LYS A 31 3.25 -5.89 10.99
C LYS A 31 1.78 -5.52 11.24
N GLU A 32 1.34 -5.49 12.49
CA GLU A 32 -0.03 -5.18 12.88
C GLU A 32 -0.40 -3.74 12.47
N ARG A 33 0.45 -2.76 12.79
CA ARG A 33 0.24 -1.36 12.38
C ARG A 33 0.34 -1.17 10.89
N PHE A 34 1.27 -1.87 10.23
CA PHE A 34 1.38 -1.86 8.77
C PHE A 34 0.08 -2.34 8.10
N LEU A 35 -0.41 -3.53 8.49
CA LEU A 35 -1.63 -4.10 7.94
C LEU A 35 -2.84 -3.22 8.22
N HIS A 36 -2.93 -2.64 9.43
CA HIS A 36 -4.00 -1.71 9.77
C HIS A 36 -3.99 -0.47 8.89
N ALA A 37 -2.86 0.24 8.81
CA ALA A 37 -2.72 1.45 8.01
C ALA A 37 -2.93 1.19 6.50
N TYR A 38 -2.44 0.04 6.01
CA TYR A 38 -2.69 -0.39 4.64
C TYR A 38 -4.19 -0.60 4.39
N TYR A 39 -4.87 -1.31 5.28
CA TYR A 39 -6.30 -1.57 5.14
C TYR A 39 -7.16 -0.32 5.27
N GLU A 40 -6.81 0.62 6.14
CA GLU A 40 -7.45 1.93 6.21
C GLU A 40 -7.32 2.69 4.90
N LEU A 41 -6.14 2.71 4.26
CA LEU A 41 -5.97 3.30 2.93
C LEU A 41 -6.96 2.70 1.91
N LEU A 42 -7.09 1.37 1.87
CA LEU A 42 -7.99 0.72 0.91
C LEU A 42 -9.45 1.04 1.19
N ASP A 43 -9.82 1.14 2.47
CA ASP A 43 -11.18 1.49 2.88
C ASP A 43 -11.49 2.97 2.61
N GLU A 44 -10.53 3.88 2.80
CA GLU A 44 -10.61 5.29 2.39
C GLU A 44 -10.82 5.42 0.87
N ALA A 45 -10.03 4.69 0.07
CA ALA A 45 -10.14 4.72 -1.39
C ALA A 45 -11.50 4.19 -1.86
N LYS A 46 -11.98 3.10 -1.25
CA LYS A 46 -13.31 2.53 -1.54
C LYS A 46 -14.43 3.51 -1.19
N GLN A 47 -14.35 4.16 -0.03
CA GLN A 47 -15.37 5.11 0.44
C GLN A 47 -15.40 6.42 -0.35
N ALA A 48 -14.29 6.77 -1.01
CA ALA A 48 -14.24 7.93 -1.87
C ALA A 48 -15.09 7.77 -3.15
N ASP A 49 -15.45 6.52 -3.51
CA ASP A 49 -16.33 6.18 -4.65
C ASP A 49 -15.98 6.94 -5.94
N LEU A 50 -14.68 7.02 -6.22
CA LEU A 50 -14.15 7.81 -7.32
C LEU A 50 -14.40 7.11 -8.67
N PRO A 51 -14.82 7.85 -9.70
CA PRO A 51 -14.77 7.36 -11.07
C PRO A 51 -13.35 6.92 -11.47
N VAL A 52 -13.22 5.89 -12.31
CA VAL A 52 -11.90 5.36 -12.76
C VAL A 52 -10.99 6.44 -13.38
N SER A 53 -11.57 7.44 -14.05
CA SER A 53 -10.85 8.55 -14.68
C SER A 53 -10.53 9.71 -13.74
N ASP A 54 -10.93 9.64 -12.47
CA ASP A 54 -10.77 10.75 -11.54
C ASP A 54 -9.29 10.97 -11.17
N PRO A 55 -8.74 12.18 -11.34
CA PRO A 55 -7.35 12.46 -10.98
C PRO A 55 -7.07 12.32 -9.47
N ALA A 56 -8.09 12.38 -8.61
CA ALA A 56 -7.94 12.20 -7.16
C ALA A 56 -7.44 10.80 -6.77
N TRP A 57 -7.45 9.82 -7.68
CA TRP A 57 -6.79 8.53 -7.49
C TRP A 57 -5.30 8.66 -7.17
N GLY A 58 -4.62 9.69 -7.66
CA GLY A 58 -3.17 9.85 -7.51
C GLY A 58 -2.67 9.76 -6.05
N LYS A 59 -3.42 10.34 -5.10
CA LYS A 59 -3.05 10.28 -3.67
C LYS A 59 -3.13 8.88 -3.07
N TYR A 60 -4.06 8.05 -3.58
CA TYR A 60 -4.21 6.67 -3.16
C TYR A 60 -3.19 5.78 -3.84
N ASP A 61 -2.94 5.99 -5.14
CA ASP A 61 -1.98 5.24 -5.94
C ASP A 61 -0.55 5.38 -5.38
N GLU A 62 -0.17 6.59 -4.98
CA GLU A 62 1.13 6.85 -4.36
C GLU A 62 1.31 6.07 -3.06
N ARG A 63 0.35 6.17 -2.12
CA ARG A 63 0.39 5.46 -0.83
C ARG A 63 0.33 3.95 -1.03
N PHE A 64 -0.53 3.49 -1.94
CA PHE A 64 -0.68 2.07 -2.27
C PHE A 64 0.63 1.49 -2.75
N ARG A 65 1.29 2.17 -3.70
CA ARG A 65 2.58 1.75 -4.24
C ARG A 65 3.64 1.68 -3.16
N ALA A 66 3.71 2.67 -2.27
CA ALA A 66 4.66 2.63 -1.15
C ALA A 66 4.45 1.38 -0.27
N TYR A 67 3.20 1.09 0.10
CA TYR A 67 2.90 -0.10 0.90
C TYR A 67 3.25 -1.42 0.18
N VAL A 68 2.97 -1.54 -1.12
CA VAL A 68 3.18 -2.79 -1.87
C VAL A 68 4.64 -2.97 -2.31
N GLU A 69 5.31 -1.90 -2.75
CA GLU A 69 6.65 -2.00 -3.32
C GLU A 69 7.76 -1.90 -2.28
N GLU A 70 7.55 -1.15 -1.20
CA GLU A 70 8.56 -0.85 -0.19
C GLU A 70 8.33 -1.62 1.11
N CYS A 71 7.07 -1.71 1.57
CA CYS A 71 6.76 -2.17 2.92
C CYS A 71 6.36 -3.64 3.01
N TYR A 72 5.77 -4.19 1.96
CA TYR A 72 5.31 -5.58 1.96
C TYR A 72 6.45 -6.55 2.26
N GLU A 73 7.62 -6.42 1.62
CA GLU A 73 8.76 -7.33 1.83
C GLU A 73 9.30 -7.29 3.26
N VAL A 74 9.22 -6.14 3.93
CA VAL A 74 9.67 -5.98 5.31
C VAL A 74 8.78 -6.78 6.27
N HIS A 75 7.46 -6.79 6.01
CA HIS A 75 6.47 -7.38 6.91
C HIS A 75 6.03 -8.78 6.53
N GLU A 76 6.20 -9.18 5.27
CA GLU A 76 5.81 -10.48 4.74
C GLU A 76 6.31 -11.67 5.58
N PRO A 77 7.57 -11.70 6.06
CA PRO A 77 8.08 -12.81 6.86
C PRO A 77 7.33 -13.00 8.18
N ALA A 78 6.79 -11.92 8.75
CA ALA A 78 6.01 -11.94 9.98
C ALA A 78 4.52 -12.28 9.75
N MET A 79 4.07 -12.30 8.49
CA MET A 79 2.68 -12.60 8.16
C MET A 79 2.41 -14.11 8.17
N SER A 80 1.25 -14.48 8.68
CA SER A 80 0.62 -15.76 8.41
C SER A 80 0.22 -15.89 6.95
N ARG A 81 0.02 -17.13 6.50
CA ARG A 81 -0.53 -17.42 5.16
C ARG A 81 -1.88 -16.72 4.94
N ARG A 82 -2.72 -16.65 5.97
CA ARG A 82 -4.03 -15.97 5.91
C ARG A 82 -3.89 -14.47 5.72
N GLU A 83 -2.97 -13.83 6.44
CA GLU A 83 -2.70 -12.39 6.30
C GLU A 83 -2.15 -12.04 4.91
N ARG A 84 -1.19 -12.81 4.38
CA ARG A 84 -0.68 -12.61 3.01
C ARG A 84 -1.80 -12.71 1.97
N ARG A 85 -2.66 -13.72 2.08
CA ARG A 85 -3.81 -13.89 1.17
C ARG A 85 -4.78 -12.72 1.26
N LYS A 86 -5.10 -12.29 2.48
CA LYS A 86 -5.99 -11.15 2.70
C LYS A 86 -5.38 -9.87 2.14
N PHE A 87 -4.07 -9.64 2.34
CA PHE A 87 -3.35 -8.51 1.77
C PHE A 87 -3.58 -8.45 0.26
N TRP A 88 -3.16 -9.48 -0.47
CA TRP A 88 -3.23 -9.50 -1.93
C TRP A 88 -4.65 -9.50 -2.49
N SER A 89 -5.60 -10.16 -1.84
CA SER A 89 -7.02 -10.10 -2.22
C SER A 89 -7.58 -8.67 -2.12
N ARG A 90 -7.23 -7.93 -1.06
CA ARG A 90 -7.63 -6.52 -0.95
C ARG A 90 -6.85 -5.62 -1.91
N SER A 91 -5.57 -5.89 -2.14
CA SER A 91 -4.75 -5.17 -3.14
C SER A 91 -5.38 -5.25 -4.53
N LEU A 92 -5.88 -6.43 -4.87
CA LEU A 92 -6.51 -6.69 -6.15
C LEU A 92 -7.89 -6.03 -6.27
N SER A 93 -8.65 -5.99 -5.18
CA SER A 93 -9.91 -5.25 -5.11
C SER A 93 -9.67 -3.75 -5.33
N TYR A 94 -8.60 -3.19 -4.76
CA TYR A 94 -8.19 -1.81 -5.02
C TYR A 94 -7.86 -1.58 -6.49
N TYR A 95 -7.07 -2.47 -7.10
CA TYR A 95 -6.74 -2.41 -8.53
C TYR A 95 -8.01 -2.44 -9.41
N TYR A 96 -8.97 -3.28 -9.06
CA TYR A 96 -10.25 -3.34 -9.77
C TYR A 96 -11.03 -2.04 -9.65
N GLN A 97 -11.12 -1.44 -8.45
CA GLN A 97 -11.78 -0.15 -8.27
C GLN A 97 -11.06 0.97 -9.04
N ARG A 98 -9.72 0.97 -9.01
CA ARG A 98 -8.88 1.97 -9.64
C ARG A 98 -8.96 1.94 -11.17
N TYR A 99 -8.98 0.76 -11.77
CA TYR A 99 -8.82 0.59 -13.22
C TYR A 99 -10.07 0.05 -13.92
N GLY A 100 -11.08 -0.42 -13.19
CA GLY A 100 -12.30 -1.02 -13.73
C GLY A 100 -11.98 -2.14 -14.71
N ASP A 101 -12.55 -2.07 -15.91
CA ASP A 101 -12.30 -3.02 -17.01
C ASP A 101 -10.86 -2.99 -17.53
N GLY A 102 -10.14 -1.88 -17.29
CA GLY A 102 -8.72 -1.73 -17.64
C GLY A 102 -7.76 -2.52 -16.75
N VAL A 103 -8.25 -3.16 -15.67
CA VAL A 103 -7.41 -3.88 -14.70
C VAL A 103 -6.55 -4.96 -15.36
N ALA A 104 -7.09 -5.68 -16.35
CA ALA A 104 -6.36 -6.73 -17.04
C ALA A 104 -5.13 -6.19 -17.79
N LYS A 105 -5.30 -5.04 -18.45
CA LYS A 105 -4.23 -4.35 -19.17
C LYS A 105 -3.17 -3.82 -18.20
N GLU A 106 -3.60 -3.24 -17.09
CA GLU A 106 -2.70 -2.69 -16.08
C GLU A 106 -1.89 -3.78 -15.38
N LEU A 107 -2.53 -4.91 -15.04
CA LEU A 107 -1.83 -6.08 -14.53
C LEU A 107 -0.85 -6.59 -15.57
N LYS A 108 -1.22 -6.71 -16.86
CA LYS A 108 -0.28 -7.13 -17.92
C LYS A 108 0.95 -6.22 -18.05
N GLY A 109 0.90 -4.99 -17.53
CA GLY A 109 2.01 -4.05 -17.45
C GLY A 109 3.28 -4.58 -16.75
N SER A 110 4.35 -3.80 -16.85
CA SER A 110 5.69 -4.16 -16.37
C SER A 110 6.11 -3.45 -15.08
N SER A 111 5.21 -2.70 -14.44
CA SER A 111 5.49 -2.04 -13.16
C SER A 111 5.81 -3.08 -12.07
N ARG A 112 6.59 -2.68 -11.06
CA ARG A 112 6.93 -3.58 -9.94
C ARG A 112 5.67 -4.03 -9.21
N THR A 113 4.74 -3.11 -8.95
CA THR A 113 3.43 -3.44 -8.38
C THR A 113 2.65 -4.45 -9.23
N SER A 114 2.53 -4.25 -10.55
CA SER A 114 1.82 -5.18 -11.43
C SER A 114 2.45 -6.56 -11.46
N LYS A 115 3.79 -6.66 -11.45
CA LYS A 115 4.51 -7.94 -11.36
C LYS A 115 4.21 -8.68 -10.06
N ARG A 116 4.36 -8.01 -8.91
CA ARG A 116 4.03 -8.60 -7.61
C ARG A 116 2.57 -9.05 -7.53
N MET A 117 1.66 -8.24 -8.07
CA MET A 117 0.24 -8.57 -8.08
C MET A 117 -0.02 -9.83 -8.91
N LYS A 118 0.61 -10.01 -10.09
CA LYS A 118 0.49 -11.25 -10.86
C LYS A 118 0.96 -12.46 -10.07
N GLU A 119 2.17 -12.40 -9.52
CA GLU A 119 2.76 -13.49 -8.75
C GLU A 119 1.86 -13.87 -7.55
N ALA A 120 1.35 -12.88 -6.85
CA ALA A 120 0.44 -13.08 -5.72
C ALA A 120 -0.90 -13.68 -6.14
N VAL A 121 -1.44 -13.25 -7.28
CA VAL A 121 -2.69 -13.76 -7.83
C VAL A 121 -2.55 -15.19 -8.30
N GLU A 122 -1.46 -15.54 -8.97
CA GLU A 122 -1.15 -16.92 -9.37
C GLU A 122 -1.09 -17.82 -8.13
N ALA A 123 -0.39 -17.38 -7.08
CA ALA A 123 -0.32 -18.09 -5.81
C ALA A 123 -1.69 -18.22 -5.10
N LEU A 124 -2.62 -17.27 -5.32
CA LEU A 124 -4.01 -17.37 -4.85
C LEU A 124 -4.83 -18.33 -5.72
N TRP A 125 -4.60 -18.34 -7.03
CA TRP A 125 -5.31 -19.12 -8.03
C TRP A 125 -5.06 -20.62 -7.90
N ASP A 126 -3.84 -21.02 -7.53
CA ASP A 126 -3.46 -22.41 -7.28
C ASP A 126 -4.10 -23.00 -6.01
N SER A 127 -4.77 -22.18 -5.19
CA SER A 127 -5.45 -22.64 -3.96
C SER A 127 -6.70 -21.80 -3.64
N PRO A 128 -7.72 -21.83 -4.52
CA PRO A 128 -8.85 -20.90 -4.45
C PRO A 128 -9.72 -21.18 -3.22
N GLU A 129 -9.98 -22.45 -2.88
CA GLU A 129 -10.83 -22.86 -1.75
C GLU A 129 -10.29 -22.34 -0.40
N ALA A 130 -8.97 -22.30 -0.24
CA ALA A 130 -8.34 -21.83 0.98
C ALA A 130 -8.21 -20.28 1.03
N ALA A 131 -8.48 -19.57 -0.07
CA ALA A 131 -8.67 -18.11 -0.08
C ALA A 131 -10.11 -17.70 0.32
N PHE A 132 -11.09 -18.61 0.14
CA PHE A 132 -12.49 -18.36 0.44
C PHE A 132 -12.89 -18.62 1.89
N ASP A 133 -12.20 -19.51 2.60
CA ASP A 133 -12.78 -20.16 3.79
C ASP A 133 -12.82 -19.28 5.06
N ASP A 134 -12.03 -18.20 5.12
CA ASP A 134 -11.83 -17.49 6.40
C ASP A 134 -12.02 -15.95 6.34
N ALA A 135 -12.23 -15.35 5.15
CA ALA A 135 -12.26 -13.88 5.03
C ALA A 135 -13.48 -13.29 4.30
N LEU A 136 -14.27 -14.07 3.55
CA LEU A 136 -15.17 -13.50 2.53
C LEU A 136 -16.60 -14.08 2.57
N ARG A 137 -17.26 -14.09 3.73
CA ARG A 137 -18.73 -14.21 3.74
C ARG A 137 -19.43 -13.00 3.11
N GLY A 138 -18.82 -11.81 3.19
CA GLY A 138 -19.38 -10.56 2.63
C GLY A 138 -18.95 -10.20 1.20
N ALA A 139 -17.81 -10.70 0.72
CA ALA A 139 -17.21 -10.28 -0.56
C ALA A 139 -17.27 -11.36 -1.66
N ARG A 140 -18.11 -12.39 -1.46
CA ARG A 140 -18.23 -13.53 -2.38
C ARG A 140 -18.67 -13.10 -3.79
N ASN A 141 -19.48 -12.05 -3.90
CA ASN A 141 -19.97 -11.53 -5.17
C ASN A 141 -18.87 -10.74 -5.89
N ASP A 142 -18.24 -9.76 -5.22
CA ASP A 142 -17.11 -8.98 -5.73
C ASP A 142 -15.98 -9.89 -6.22
N TRP A 143 -15.68 -10.96 -5.47
CA TRP A 143 -14.64 -11.91 -5.85
C TRP A 143 -15.02 -12.79 -7.05
N ARG A 144 -16.30 -13.16 -7.22
CA ARG A 144 -16.73 -13.96 -8.38
C ARG A 144 -16.62 -13.14 -9.67
N GLU A 145 -17.04 -11.88 -9.62
CA GLU A 145 -16.93 -10.95 -10.73
C GLU A 145 -15.46 -10.71 -11.10
N LEU A 146 -14.64 -10.42 -10.09
CA LEU A 146 -13.21 -10.21 -10.24
C LEU A 146 -12.50 -11.47 -10.77
N LYS A 147 -12.87 -12.66 -10.30
CA LYS A 147 -12.37 -13.95 -10.81
C LYS A 147 -12.68 -14.14 -12.30
N SER A 148 -13.87 -13.75 -12.75
CA SER A 148 -14.26 -13.86 -14.17
C SER A 148 -13.37 -12.99 -15.05
N LYS A 149 -13.14 -11.73 -14.67
CA LYS A 149 -12.34 -10.77 -15.45
C LYS A 149 -10.85 -11.11 -15.46
N MET A 150 -10.36 -11.70 -14.38
CA MET A 150 -8.96 -12.07 -14.28
C MET A 150 -8.58 -13.34 -15.02
N LYS A 151 -9.55 -14.21 -15.34
CA LYS A 151 -9.31 -15.38 -16.20
C LYS A 151 -8.65 -14.97 -17.53
N GLU A 152 -9.04 -13.83 -18.10
CA GLU A 152 -8.49 -13.25 -19.34
C GLU A 152 -7.04 -12.70 -19.22
N VAL A 153 -6.54 -12.56 -17.99
CA VAL A 153 -5.17 -12.11 -17.72
C VAL A 153 -4.18 -13.26 -17.77
N PHE A 154 -4.63 -14.45 -17.37
CA PHE A 154 -3.81 -15.65 -17.20
C PHE A 154 -4.03 -16.73 -18.29
N GLU A 155 -4.97 -16.51 -19.20
CA GLU A 155 -5.06 -17.19 -20.51
C GLU A 155 -4.21 -16.47 -21.57
#